data_AF-A0A2N7TJD2-F1
#
_entry.id   AF-A0A2N7TJD2-F1
#
_cell.length_a   1.000
_cell.length_b   1.000
_cell.length_c   1.000
_cell.angle_alpha   90.00
_cell.angle_beta   90.00
_cell.angle_gamma   90.00
#
_symmetry.space_group_name_H-M   'P 1'
#
loop_
_entity.id
_entity.type
_entity.pdbx_description
1 polymer ?
#
loop_
_entity_poly.entity_id
_entity_poly.type
_entity_poly.pdbx_seq_one_letter_code
_entity_poly.pdbx_strand_id
1 'polypeptide(L)'
;MWNAVQEDVKRIWGYCIAFDKVKTAGDFVAYAKQCQVTNSLFFNGSDGGPLDEQLKALYLRQEFTRFAFDNFGKSAVELQQAFREFVAIVQPDNLQTPTWAPGMTQETQQLQYSFHTAARKEEYA
;
A
#
# COMPACT_ATOMS: atom_id res chain seq x y z
N MET A 1 -8.62 7.79 6.17
CA MET A 1 -7.55 8.80 6.36
C MET A 1 -7.74 9.61 7.63
N TRP A 2 -8.82 10.41 7.78
CA TRP A 2 -9.04 11.25 8.97
C TRP A 2 -8.85 10.51 10.30
N ASN A 3 -9.46 9.34 10.47
CA ASN A 3 -9.38 8.57 11.72
C ASN A 3 -7.99 7.94 11.98
N ALA A 4 -7.13 7.84 10.97
CA ALA A 4 -5.85 7.13 11.07
C ALA A 4 -4.64 8.07 11.14
N VAL A 5 -4.70 9.22 10.45
CA VAL A 5 -3.57 10.16 10.29
C VAL A 5 -4.02 11.62 10.43
N GLN A 6 -4.96 11.88 11.34
CA GLN A 6 -5.56 13.22 11.52
C GLN A 6 -4.53 14.31 11.74
N GLU A 7 -3.53 14.04 12.58
CA GLU A 7 -2.52 15.02 12.96
C GLU A 7 -1.63 15.40 11.79
N ASP A 8 -1.25 14.44 10.94
CA ASP A 8 -0.53 14.73 9.70
C ASP A 8 -1.40 15.49 8.69
N VAL A 9 -2.67 15.14 8.56
CA VAL A 9 -3.62 15.88 7.71
C VAL A 9 -3.69 17.35 8.15
N LYS A 10 -3.88 17.62 9.44
CA LYS A 10 -3.89 19.00 9.98
C LYS A 10 -2.56 19.71 9.78
N ARG A 11 -1.45 19.02 10.03
CA ARG A 11 -0.09 19.57 9.91
C ARG A 11 0.24 19.98 8.48
N ILE A 12 -0.14 19.17 7.49
CA ILE A 12 0.19 19.43 6.09
C ILE A 12 -0.82 20.41 5.48
N TRP A 13 -2.12 20.20 5.71
CA TRP A 13 -3.18 20.96 5.03
C TRP A 13 -3.61 22.21 5.80
N GLY A 14 -3.11 22.42 7.02
CA GLY A 14 -3.40 23.60 7.85
C GLY A 14 -3.04 24.94 7.20
N TYR A 15 -2.17 24.92 6.18
CA TYR A 15 -1.78 26.09 5.40
C TYR A 15 -2.62 26.28 4.12
N CYS A 16 -3.53 25.36 3.81
CA CYS A 16 -4.39 25.46 2.64
C CYS A 16 -5.56 26.42 2.89
N ILE A 17 -6.01 27.08 1.81
CA ILE A 17 -7.14 28.01 1.85
C ILE A 17 -8.39 27.28 2.38
N ALA A 18 -9.08 27.92 3.33
CA ALA A 18 -10.33 27.45 3.94
C ALA A 18 -10.24 26.13 4.75
N PHE A 19 -9.03 25.59 4.98
CA PHE A 19 -8.85 24.38 5.79
C PHE A 19 -9.15 24.63 7.29
N ASP A 20 -9.11 25.87 7.74
CA ASP A 20 -9.52 26.30 9.08
C ASP A 20 -10.95 25.87 9.46
N LYS A 21 -11.79 25.58 8.46
CA LYS A 21 -13.18 25.10 8.62
C LYS A 21 -13.30 23.60 8.86
N VAL A 22 -12.24 22.81 8.66
CA VAL A 22 -12.27 21.35 8.78
C VAL A 22 -12.09 20.93 10.24
N LYS A 23 -13.13 20.39 10.89
CA LYS A 23 -13.10 19.95 12.30
C LYS A 23 -13.38 18.46 12.48
N THR A 24 -14.09 17.86 11.53
CA THR A 24 -14.54 16.48 11.57
C THR A 24 -14.13 15.70 10.33
N ALA A 25 -14.27 14.37 10.36
CA ALA A 25 -14.09 13.52 9.18
C ALA A 25 -15.04 13.93 8.04
N GLY A 26 -16.26 14.34 8.37
CA GLY A 26 -17.25 14.81 7.41
C GLY A 26 -16.79 16.09 6.71
N ASP A 27 -16.31 17.07 7.48
CA ASP A 27 -15.80 18.33 6.91
C ASP A 27 -14.59 18.07 6.01
N PHE A 28 -13.74 17.12 6.39
CA PHE A 28 -12.56 16.76 5.63
C PHE A 28 -12.93 16.16 4.26
N VAL A 29 -13.90 15.25 4.23
CA VAL A 29 -14.44 14.69 2.98
C VAL A 29 -15.08 15.78 2.12
N ALA A 30 -15.87 16.67 2.73
CA ALA A 30 -16.50 17.78 2.01
C ALA A 30 -15.46 18.73 1.41
N TYR A 31 -14.44 19.10 2.18
CA TYR A 31 -13.31 19.92 1.74
C TYR A 31 -12.56 19.26 0.57
N ALA A 32 -12.19 17.99 0.70
CA ALA A 32 -11.48 17.27 -0.36
C ALA A 32 -12.29 17.18 -1.67
N LYS A 33 -13.62 16.98 -1.57
CA LYS A 33 -14.52 16.94 -2.73
C LYS A 33 -14.67 18.30 -3.42
N GLN A 34 -14.67 19.40 -2.66
CA GLN A 34 -14.72 20.75 -3.24
C GLN A 34 -13.48 21.04 -4.11
N CYS A 35 -12.32 20.51 -3.72
CA CYS A 35 -11.06 20.67 -4.44
C CYS A 35 -10.82 19.59 -5.52
N GLN A 36 -11.74 18.63 -5.69
CA GLN A 36 -11.56 17.51 -6.60
C GLN A 36 -11.73 17.98 -8.05
N VAL A 37 -10.67 17.87 -8.85
CA VAL A 37 -10.75 18.04 -10.30
C VAL A 37 -11.25 16.75 -10.95
N THR A 38 -12.15 16.88 -11.92
CA THR A 38 -12.51 15.74 -12.77
C THR A 38 -11.28 15.39 -13.60
N ASN A 39 -10.72 14.21 -13.37
CA ASN A 39 -9.57 13.73 -14.13
C ASN A 39 -9.79 12.27 -14.52
N SER A 40 -9.25 11.89 -15.67
CA SER A 40 -9.25 10.51 -16.17
C SER A 40 -7.95 9.79 -15.80
N LEU A 41 -7.28 10.20 -14.71
CA LEU A 41 -5.96 9.73 -14.37
C LEU A 41 -6.06 8.34 -13.74
N PHE A 42 -5.89 7.32 -14.60
CA PHE A 42 -5.89 5.90 -14.27
C PHE A 42 -4.81 5.46 -13.25
N PHE A 43 -3.90 6.35 -12.86
CA PHE A 43 -2.88 6.08 -11.84
C PHE A 43 -3.37 6.28 -10.40
N ASN A 44 -4.54 6.89 -10.22
CA ASN A 44 -5.18 7.00 -8.92
C ASN A 44 -5.74 5.61 -8.54
N GLY A 45 -5.08 4.93 -7.60
CA GLY A 45 -5.55 3.64 -7.08
C GLY A 45 -6.76 3.74 -6.15
N SER A 46 -7.49 4.86 -6.16
CA SER A 46 -8.62 5.14 -5.28
C SER A 46 -9.81 5.60 -6.10
N ASP A 47 -10.59 4.64 -6.60
CA ASP A 47 -11.79 4.85 -7.40
C ASP A 47 -13.05 5.13 -6.56
N GLY A 48 -12.86 5.43 -5.27
CA GLY A 48 -13.97 5.61 -4.32
C GLY A 48 -14.59 4.30 -3.82
N GLY A 49 -14.04 3.14 -4.19
CA GLY A 49 -14.43 1.84 -3.64
C GLY A 49 -14.13 1.68 -2.13
N PRO A 50 -14.48 0.53 -1.54
CA PRO A 50 -14.23 0.24 -0.13
C PRO A 50 -12.74 0.36 0.26
N LEU A 51 -12.46 0.89 1.46
CA LEU A 51 -11.09 1.16 1.91
C LEU A 51 -10.28 -0.13 2.10
N ASP A 52 -10.90 -1.18 2.61
CA ASP A 52 -10.30 -2.49 2.84
C ASP A 52 -9.87 -3.16 1.53
N GLU A 53 -10.70 -3.10 0.49
CA GLU A 53 -10.35 -3.55 -0.86
C GLU A 53 -9.14 -2.78 -1.42
N GLN A 54 -9.14 -1.46 -1.26
CA GLN A 54 -8.02 -0.62 -1.73
C GLN A 54 -6.71 -0.92 -0.99
N LEU A 55 -6.76 -1.09 0.33
CA LEU A 55 -5.59 -1.44 1.14
C LEU A 55 -5.06 -2.83 0.76
N LYS A 56 -5.96 -3.79 0.51
CA LYS A 56 -5.58 -5.13 0.05
C LYS A 56 -4.94 -5.09 -1.33
N ALA A 57 -5.52 -4.34 -2.27
CA ALA A 57 -4.97 -4.20 -3.61
C ALA A 57 -3.57 -3.56 -3.59
N LEU A 58 -3.35 -2.54 -2.75
CA LEU A 58 -2.03 -1.94 -2.57
C LEU A 58 -1.02 -2.94 -2.01
N TYR A 59 -1.42 -3.69 -0.98
CA TYR A 59 -0.60 -4.76 -0.38
C TYR A 59 -0.19 -5.79 -1.42
N LEU A 60 -1.15 -6.30 -2.19
CA LEU A 60 -0.88 -7.31 -3.22
C LEU A 60 0.04 -6.81 -4.33
N ARG A 61 -0.11 -5.56 -4.78
CA ARG A 61 0.78 -4.97 -5.80
C ARG A 61 2.23 -4.94 -5.33
N GLN A 62 2.47 -4.56 -4.09
CA GLN A 62 3.81 -4.54 -3.50
C GLN A 62 4.38 -5.95 -3.31
N GLU A 63 3.62 -6.85 -2.69
CA GLU A 63 4.08 -8.22 -2.43
C GLU A 63 4.30 -9.00 -3.73
N PHE A 64 3.45 -8.79 -4.73
CA PHE A 64 3.65 -9.38 -6.06
C PHE A 64 4.91 -8.83 -6.74
N THR A 65 5.19 -7.53 -6.59
CA THR A 65 6.42 -6.93 -7.13
C THR A 65 7.65 -7.62 -6.52
N ARG A 66 7.65 -7.87 -5.21
CA ARG A 66 8.72 -8.64 -4.55
C ARG A 66 8.82 -10.06 -5.04
N PHE A 67 7.68 -10.76 -5.08
CA PHE A 67 7.61 -12.12 -5.58
C PHE A 67 8.23 -12.23 -6.98
N ALA A 68 7.92 -11.28 -7.88
CA ALA A 68 8.49 -11.25 -9.22
C ALA A 68 10.01 -11.09 -9.21
N PHE A 69 10.56 -10.22 -8.35
CA PHE A 69 12.01 -10.06 -8.20
C PHE A 69 12.67 -11.33 -7.63
N ASP A 70 12.13 -11.90 -6.56
CA ASP A 70 12.72 -13.04 -5.85
C ASP A 70 12.63 -14.36 -6.64
N ASN A 71 11.77 -14.42 -7.66
CA ASN A 71 11.53 -15.60 -8.48
C ASN A 71 11.97 -15.42 -9.94
N PHE A 72 12.63 -14.30 -10.27
CA PHE A 72 13.17 -14.09 -11.60
C PHE A 72 14.21 -15.17 -11.94
N GLY A 73 14.11 -15.76 -13.13
CA GLY A 73 15.05 -16.79 -13.62
C GLY A 73 14.84 -18.21 -13.09
N LYS A 74 13.88 -18.44 -12.19
CA LYS A 74 13.54 -19.80 -11.71
C LYS A 74 12.90 -20.65 -12.81
N SER A 75 13.02 -21.98 -12.69
CA SER A 75 12.31 -22.90 -13.57
C SER A 75 10.79 -22.83 -13.35
N ALA A 76 10.02 -23.33 -14.32
CA ALA A 76 8.56 -23.35 -14.23
C ALA A 76 8.04 -24.13 -13.00
N VAL A 77 8.71 -25.22 -12.62
CA VAL A 77 8.32 -26.05 -11.47
C VAL A 77 8.56 -25.30 -10.15
N GLU A 78 9.73 -24.67 -10.01
CA GLU A 78 10.07 -23.88 -8.83
C GLU A 78 9.17 -22.64 -8.71
N LEU A 79 8.88 -21.96 -9.83
CA LEU A 79 7.99 -20.81 -9.85
C LEU A 79 6.56 -21.18 -9.45
N GLN A 80 6.06 -22.33 -9.94
CA GLN A 80 4.72 -22.80 -9.59
C GLN A 80 4.61 -23.12 -8.08
N GLN A 81 5.63 -23.76 -7.51
CA GLN A 81 5.67 -24.05 -6.09
C GLN A 81 5.72 -22.77 -5.25
N ALA A 82 6.64 -21.85 -5.61
CA ALA A 82 6.76 -20.56 -4.93
C ALA A 82 5.48 -19.73 -5.02
N PHE A 83 4.76 -19.79 -6.15
CA PHE A 83 3.50 -19.07 -6.30
C PHE A 83 2.39 -19.62 -5.39
N ARG A 84 2.31 -20.94 -5.19
CA ARG A 84 1.36 -21.54 -4.24
C ARG A 84 1.62 -21.08 -2.81
N GLU A 85 2.90 -21.05 -2.41
CA GLU A 85 3.32 -20.56 -1.09
C GLU A 85 3.02 -19.07 -0.94
N PHE A 86 3.33 -18.27 -1.96
CA PHE A 86 2.99 -16.85 -2.02
C PHE A 86 1.49 -16.60 -1.80
N VAL A 87 0.62 -17.28 -2.54
CA VAL A 87 -0.84 -17.14 -2.42
C VAL A 87 -1.32 -17.53 -1.00
N ALA A 88 -0.77 -18.59 -0.42
CA ALA A 88 -1.11 -19.02 0.94
C ALA A 88 -0.71 -17.99 2.00
N ILE A 89 0.42 -17.30 1.81
CA ILE A 89 0.90 -16.24 2.71
C ILE A 89 0.04 -14.99 2.54
N VAL A 90 -0.09 -14.47 1.32
CA VAL A 90 -0.73 -13.16 1.09
C VAL A 90 -2.25 -13.21 1.14
N GLN A 91 -2.86 -14.40 1.03
CA GLN A 91 -4.30 -14.65 1.11
C GLN A 91 -5.13 -13.58 0.36
N PRO A 92 -5.12 -13.56 -0.98
CA PRO A 92 -5.62 -12.43 -1.77
C PRO A 92 -7.09 -12.09 -1.49
N ASP A 93 -7.91 -13.07 -1.14
CA ASP A 93 -9.34 -12.89 -0.85
C ASP A 93 -9.63 -12.44 0.60
N ASN A 94 -8.62 -12.49 1.48
CA ASN A 94 -8.75 -12.03 2.86
C ASN A 94 -8.42 -10.53 2.95
N LEU A 95 -9.46 -9.69 2.99
CA LEU A 95 -9.33 -8.24 3.05
C LEU A 95 -8.82 -7.71 4.40
N GLN A 96 -8.90 -8.52 5.47
CA GLN A 96 -8.59 -8.07 6.83
C GLN A 96 -7.13 -8.28 7.21
N THR A 97 -6.53 -9.40 6.80
CA THR A 97 -5.11 -9.69 7.04
C THR A 97 -4.63 -10.85 6.16
N PRO A 98 -3.40 -10.84 5.63
CA PRO A 98 -2.44 -9.74 5.68
C PRO A 98 -2.82 -8.62 4.69
N THR A 99 -2.67 -7.37 5.14
CA THR A 99 -2.98 -6.16 4.38
C THR A 99 -2.26 -4.96 5.02
N TRP A 100 -2.26 -3.82 4.34
CA TRP A 100 -1.78 -2.57 4.94
C TRP A 100 -2.76 -2.06 6.01
N ALA A 101 -2.24 -1.63 7.17
CA ALA A 101 -3.08 -0.90 8.11
C ALA A 101 -3.33 0.53 7.58
N PRO A 102 -4.53 1.09 7.81
CA PRO A 102 -4.84 2.46 7.40
C PRO A 102 -3.80 3.46 7.94
N GLY A 103 -3.26 4.30 7.05
CA GLY A 103 -2.36 5.39 7.46
C GLY A 103 -0.90 5.00 7.71
N MET A 104 -0.51 3.74 7.45
CA MET A 104 0.90 3.38 7.47
C MET A 104 1.68 4.18 6.40
N THR A 105 2.81 4.74 6.83
CA THR A 105 3.74 5.50 5.97
C THR A 105 5.03 4.75 5.70
N GLN A 106 5.22 3.62 6.38
CA GLN A 106 6.36 2.75 6.25
C GLN A 106 5.86 1.33 6.16
N GLU A 107 6.59 0.56 5.38
CA GLU A 107 6.40 -0.87 5.33
C GLU A 107 6.86 -1.53 6.64
N THR A 108 6.13 -2.55 7.10
CA THR A 108 6.55 -3.33 8.25
C THR A 108 7.92 -3.96 8.01
N GLN A 109 8.87 -3.54 8.82
CA GLN A 109 10.32 -3.74 8.71
C GLN A 109 10.81 -5.21 8.71
N GLN A 110 9.91 -6.18 8.83
CA GLN A 110 10.26 -7.61 8.75
C GLN A 110 10.74 -8.07 7.37
N LEU A 111 10.54 -7.29 6.29
CA LEU A 111 10.89 -7.69 4.93
C LEU A 111 12.10 -6.94 4.34
N GLN A 112 12.74 -6.03 5.09
CA GLN A 112 14.01 -5.41 4.68
C GLN A 112 15.23 -6.35 4.85
N TYR A 113 15.15 -7.36 5.72
CA TYR A 113 16.27 -8.24 6.04
C TYR A 113 16.64 -9.27 4.95
N SER A 114 15.74 -9.56 4.01
CA SER A 114 16.00 -10.46 2.88
C SER A 114 16.87 -9.82 1.79
N PHE A 115 16.72 -8.51 1.53
CA PHE A 115 17.45 -7.82 0.46
C PHE A 115 18.95 -7.61 0.75
N HIS A 116 19.34 -7.45 2.02
CA HIS A 116 20.76 -7.26 2.40
C HIS A 116 21.55 -8.55 2.59
N THR A 117 20.88 -9.70 2.65
CA THR A 117 21.55 -10.99 2.91
C THR A 117 21.84 -11.76 1.61
N ALA A 118 21.05 -11.52 0.55
CA ALA A 118 21.30 -12.10 -0.78
C ALA A 118 22.50 -11.44 -1.48
N ALA A 119 22.61 -10.11 -1.45
CA ALA A 119 23.68 -9.38 -2.14
C ALA A 119 25.10 -9.65 -1.61
N ARG A 120 25.24 -10.05 -0.33
CA ARG A 120 26.56 -10.36 0.25
C ARG A 120 27.08 -11.76 -0.05
N LYS A 121 26.26 -12.67 -0.58
CA LYS A 121 26.71 -14.02 -0.93
C LYS A 121 27.30 -14.12 -2.33
N GLU A 122 27.11 -13.11 -3.17
CA GLU A 122 27.67 -13.06 -4.54
C GLU A 122 29.00 -12.29 -4.62
N GLU A 123 29.39 -11.57 -3.56
CA GLU A 123 30.63 -10.76 -3.54
C GLU A 123 31.85 -11.50 -2.94
N TYR A 124 31.68 -12.76 -2.51
CA TYR A 124 32.75 -13.64 -1.99
C TYR A 124 32.64 -15.08 -2.51
N ALA A 125 32.51 -15.24 -3.83
CA ALA A 125 32.68 -16.53 -4.52
C ALA A 125 33.59 -16.36 -5.74
#